data_AF-A0A1I7VHK8-F1
#
_entry.id   AF-A0A1I7VHK8-F1
#
_cell.length_a   1.000
_cell.length_b   1.000
_cell.length_c   1.000
_cell.angle_alpha   90.00
_cell.angle_beta   90.00
_cell.angle_gamma   90.00
#
_symmetry.space_group_name_H-M   'P 1'
#
loop_
_entity.id
_entity.type
_entity.pdbx_description
1 polymer ?
#
loop_
_entity_poly.entity_id
_entity_poly.type
_entity_poly.pdbx_seq_one_letter_code
_entity_poly.pdbx_strand_id
1 'polypeptide(L)'
;MAGTLDTFVKTVMGHTVTASWRELADLHRKAVYDVLERNIPHLDSVLETLAVDRYSMSVVSILLVKMNQIYTDNVKDRFERTLSQVESMVPLFDSMQISFIPDIYVLLFRKVYEYYLLQINKPARGIMLLTNAINVLVKEEKDILTSLHPCLFCLCLKARIHDPAIPFLHLAVPKIFKETANQTGPYMDPKWVVLYFYYGGLLYAVLGRYEEAFAMMQKACCIPAISPSAIVVRAYKIYVLLSLLLYGKTLRLSNYRSPVMTRSIIPLCPDYSALERICDNEEENFDKATAILEYLEAHYATFEKDNTVGLVKLVVRSIRENSVKRLTECFTSISLSDVARRCHLDDSDHAELYLRDMGKEGKINVRIDKKQGIVKFAEMKREADEHEVDKAANFIYTLDALMKQFDDRIRVNPSYISRAGRPLGRGVSAIPPDEGLGHPGSVFMPNVNVGDIESAAGRPMDMVD
;
A
#
# COMPACT_ATOMS: atom_id res chain seq x y z
N MET A 1 -19.14 -44.71 8.39
CA MET A 1 -18.47 -43.41 8.12
C MET A 1 -18.82 -42.83 6.75
N ALA A 2 -19.08 -43.64 5.70
CA ALA A 2 -19.60 -43.13 4.41
C ALA A 2 -21.00 -42.48 4.51
N GLY A 3 -21.89 -42.98 5.37
CA GLY A 3 -23.27 -42.47 5.49
C GLY A 3 -23.40 -41.01 5.95
N THR A 4 -22.45 -40.47 6.72
CA THR A 4 -22.47 -39.05 7.15
C THR A 4 -22.04 -38.12 6.02
N LEU A 5 -21.12 -38.56 5.16
CA LEU A 5 -20.71 -37.82 3.96
C LEU A 5 -21.82 -37.82 2.90
N ASP A 6 -22.46 -38.97 2.66
CA ASP A 6 -23.60 -39.06 1.72
C ASP A 6 -24.80 -38.23 2.18
N THR A 7 -25.06 -38.19 3.48
CA THR A 7 -26.10 -37.33 4.06
C THR A 7 -25.75 -35.86 3.87
N PHE A 8 -24.48 -35.48 4.08
CA PHE A 8 -24.00 -34.12 3.83
C PHE A 8 -24.16 -33.71 2.36
N VAL A 9 -23.74 -34.55 1.41
CA VAL A 9 -23.88 -34.28 -0.03
C VAL A 9 -25.34 -34.14 -0.44
N LYS A 10 -26.24 -35.00 0.08
CA LYS A 10 -27.69 -34.88 -0.17
C LYS A 10 -28.28 -33.58 0.39
N THR A 11 -27.86 -33.17 1.58
CA THR A 11 -28.29 -31.91 2.20
C THR A 11 -27.78 -30.70 1.40
N VAL A 12 -26.51 -30.72 0.97
CA VAL A 12 -25.94 -29.69 0.09
C VAL A 12 -26.71 -29.58 -1.23
N MET A 13 -27.02 -30.71 -1.88
CA MET A 13 -27.83 -30.72 -3.10
C MET A 13 -29.23 -30.15 -2.87
N GLY A 14 -29.88 -30.51 -1.76
CA GLY A 14 -31.19 -29.97 -1.37
C GLY A 14 -31.17 -28.45 -1.16
N HIS A 15 -30.23 -27.93 -0.37
CA HIS A 15 -30.13 -26.49 -0.10
C HIS A 15 -29.69 -25.66 -1.32
N THR A 16 -28.94 -26.26 -2.25
CA THR A 16 -28.56 -25.61 -3.51
C THR A 16 -29.77 -25.45 -4.44
N VAL A 17 -30.68 -26.44 -4.46
CA VAL A 17 -31.94 -26.37 -5.22
C VAL A 17 -32.90 -25.34 -4.62
N THR A 18 -32.93 -25.21 -3.29
CA THR A 18 -33.78 -24.22 -2.59
C THR A 18 -33.15 -22.82 -2.48
N ALA A 19 -31.93 -22.63 -2.98
CA ALA A 19 -31.17 -21.37 -2.94
C ALA A 19 -31.01 -20.75 -1.53
N SER A 20 -31.02 -21.57 -0.47
CA SER A 20 -30.80 -21.12 0.91
C SER A 20 -29.31 -20.96 1.21
N TRP A 21 -28.69 -19.92 0.65
CA TRP A 21 -27.23 -19.75 0.68
C TRP A 21 -26.66 -19.47 2.08
N ARG A 22 -27.43 -18.84 2.97
CA ARG A 22 -26.98 -18.56 4.35
C ARG A 22 -26.91 -19.82 5.21
N GLU A 23 -27.93 -20.67 5.15
CA GLU A 23 -27.96 -21.93 5.89
C GLU A 23 -26.91 -22.90 5.34
N LEU A 24 -26.70 -22.91 4.02
CA LEU A 24 -25.65 -23.68 3.38
C LEU A 24 -24.25 -23.22 3.82
N ALA A 25 -24.02 -21.90 3.96
CA ALA A 25 -22.78 -21.35 4.48
C ALA A 25 -22.49 -21.80 5.92
N ASP A 26 -23.50 -21.75 6.80
CA ASP A 26 -23.34 -22.20 8.20
C ASP A 26 -23.14 -23.70 8.31
N LEU A 27 -23.77 -24.49 7.43
CA LEU A 27 -23.54 -25.91 7.31
C LEU A 27 -22.09 -26.20 6.89
N HIS A 28 -21.55 -25.48 5.90
CA HIS A 28 -20.15 -25.63 5.47
C HIS A 28 -19.16 -25.27 6.58
N ARG A 29 -19.39 -24.21 7.35
CA ARG A 29 -18.55 -23.84 8.50
C ARG A 29 -18.44 -24.95 9.55
N LYS A 30 -19.55 -25.64 9.82
CA LYS A 30 -19.57 -26.80 10.74
C LYS A 30 -18.95 -28.05 10.11
N ALA A 31 -19.29 -28.31 8.85
CA ALA A 31 -18.89 -29.52 8.15
C ALA A 31 -17.39 -29.62 7.87
N VAL A 32 -16.69 -28.48 7.71
CA VAL A 32 -15.22 -28.45 7.55
C VAL A 32 -14.52 -29.20 8.69
N TYR A 33 -14.89 -28.94 9.94
CA TYR A 33 -14.24 -29.53 11.11
C TYR A 33 -14.81 -30.92 11.49
N ASP A 34 -16.12 -31.13 11.33
CA ASP A 34 -16.76 -32.34 11.87
C ASP A 34 -16.80 -33.52 10.90
N VAL A 35 -17.03 -33.26 9.61
CA VAL A 35 -17.39 -34.29 8.62
C VAL A 35 -16.33 -34.44 7.54
N LEU A 36 -15.82 -33.33 7.02
CA LEU A 36 -14.91 -33.32 5.89
C LEU A 36 -13.49 -33.70 6.30
N GLU A 37 -12.97 -33.19 7.43
CA GLU A 37 -11.65 -33.57 7.96
C GLU A 37 -11.53 -35.08 8.23
N ARG A 38 -12.63 -35.75 8.59
CA ARG A 38 -12.63 -37.19 8.91
C ARG A 38 -12.68 -38.11 7.68
N ASN A 39 -13.05 -37.58 6.50
CA ASN A 39 -13.35 -38.38 5.30
C ASN A 39 -12.48 -38.02 4.08
N ILE A 40 -11.26 -37.52 4.32
CA ILE A 40 -10.28 -37.13 3.29
C ILE A 40 -10.15 -38.06 2.08
N PRO A 41 -10.01 -39.40 2.21
CA PRO A 41 -9.75 -40.27 1.05
C PRO A 41 -10.93 -40.40 0.09
N HIS A 42 -12.16 -40.07 0.52
CA HIS A 42 -13.37 -40.15 -0.31
C HIS A 42 -13.71 -38.82 -0.98
N LEU A 43 -13.03 -37.73 -0.62
CA LEU A 43 -13.33 -36.39 -1.13
C LEU A 43 -13.02 -36.21 -2.62
N ASP A 44 -12.07 -36.96 -3.17
CA ASP A 44 -11.75 -36.90 -4.60
C ASP A 44 -12.91 -37.43 -5.47
N SER A 45 -13.54 -38.53 -5.04
CA SER A 45 -14.74 -39.06 -5.70
C SER A 45 -15.93 -38.10 -5.59
N VAL A 46 -16.04 -37.37 -4.47
CA VAL A 46 -17.09 -36.34 -4.30
C VAL A 46 -16.82 -35.11 -5.19
N LEU A 47 -15.56 -34.69 -5.37
CA LEU A 47 -15.22 -33.60 -6.28
C LEU A 47 -15.52 -33.92 -7.74
N GLU A 48 -15.35 -35.17 -8.17
CA GLU A 48 -15.67 -35.61 -9.53
C GLU A 48 -17.18 -35.61 -9.84
N THR A 49 -18.02 -35.74 -8.81
CA THR A 49 -19.48 -35.77 -8.95
C THR A 49 -20.14 -34.39 -8.86
N LEU A 50 -19.45 -33.39 -8.31
CA LEU A 50 -19.99 -32.04 -8.12
C LEU A 50 -19.54 -31.10 -9.24
N ALA A 51 -20.51 -30.46 -9.91
CA ALA A 51 -20.22 -29.41 -10.89
C ALA A 51 -19.75 -28.13 -10.17
N VAL A 52 -18.59 -27.60 -10.59
CA VAL A 52 -17.90 -26.45 -9.97
C VAL A 52 -18.76 -25.18 -9.97
N ASP A 53 -19.45 -24.91 -11.08
CA ASP A 53 -20.28 -23.72 -11.27
C ASP A 53 -21.51 -23.68 -10.35
N ARG A 54 -22.05 -24.84 -9.97
CA ARG A 54 -23.26 -24.96 -9.15
C ARG A 54 -22.99 -25.18 -7.67
N TYR A 55 -21.87 -25.79 -7.32
CA TYR A 55 -21.54 -26.18 -5.94
C TYR A 55 -20.22 -25.54 -5.47
N SER A 56 -19.94 -24.31 -5.90
CA SER A 56 -18.66 -23.61 -5.63
C SER A 56 -18.31 -23.56 -4.14
N MET A 57 -19.28 -23.32 -3.24
CA MET A 57 -19.06 -23.33 -1.78
C MET A 57 -18.57 -24.68 -1.24
N SER A 58 -19.15 -25.76 -1.76
CA SER A 58 -18.82 -27.13 -1.34
C SER A 58 -17.46 -27.54 -1.86
N VAL A 59 -17.16 -27.20 -3.12
CA VAL A 59 -15.84 -27.42 -3.72
C VAL A 59 -14.76 -26.67 -2.94
N VAL A 60 -14.97 -25.39 -2.62
CA VAL A 60 -14.00 -24.58 -1.84
C VAL A 60 -13.76 -25.17 -0.45
N SER A 61 -14.81 -25.63 0.21
CA SER A 61 -14.72 -26.25 1.55
C SER A 61 -13.96 -27.57 1.52
N ILE A 62 -14.18 -28.40 0.50
CA ILE A 62 -13.44 -29.66 0.30
C ILE A 62 -11.97 -29.38 -0.02
N LEU A 63 -11.69 -28.43 -0.92
CA LEU A 63 -10.32 -28.03 -1.26
C LEU A 63 -9.58 -27.45 -0.06
N LEU A 64 -10.25 -26.68 0.80
CA LEU A 64 -9.66 -26.20 2.06
C LEU A 64 -9.22 -27.37 2.93
N VAL A 65 -10.08 -28.35 3.17
CA VAL A 65 -9.78 -29.50 4.02
C VAL A 65 -8.61 -30.31 3.47
N LYS A 66 -8.51 -30.45 2.14
CA LYS A 66 -7.37 -31.09 1.49
C LYS A 66 -6.07 -30.30 1.71
N MET A 67 -6.11 -28.98 1.60
CA MET A 67 -4.94 -28.10 1.79
C MET A 67 -4.60 -27.84 3.26
N ASN A 68 -5.53 -28.07 4.20
CA ASN A 68 -5.32 -27.86 5.64
C ASN A 68 -4.58 -29.02 6.32
N GLN A 69 -4.23 -30.08 5.58
CA GLN A 69 -3.47 -31.21 6.10
C GLN A 69 -2.03 -30.80 6.48
N ILE A 70 -1.46 -31.49 7.46
CA ILE A 70 -0.05 -31.29 7.85
C ILE A 70 0.83 -31.74 6.67
N TYR A 71 1.65 -30.83 6.18
CA TYR A 71 2.60 -31.12 5.11
C TYR A 71 3.63 -32.17 5.57
N THR A 72 3.75 -33.25 4.81
CA THR A 72 4.79 -34.27 4.94
C THR A 72 5.26 -34.65 3.54
N ASP A 73 6.53 -35.05 3.39
CA ASP A 73 7.12 -35.35 2.06
C ASP A 73 6.35 -36.44 1.30
N ASN A 74 5.77 -37.41 2.01
CA ASN A 74 4.94 -38.47 1.43
C ASN A 74 3.60 -37.97 0.84
N VAL A 75 3.16 -36.75 1.20
CA VAL A 75 1.87 -36.19 0.76
C VAL A 75 2.07 -35.10 -0.30
N LYS A 76 3.32 -34.77 -0.67
CA LYS A 76 3.66 -33.75 -1.66
C LYS A 76 2.90 -33.90 -2.98
N ASP A 77 2.86 -35.12 -3.54
CA ASP A 77 2.15 -35.41 -4.79
C ASP A 77 0.64 -35.15 -4.68
N ARG A 78 0.04 -35.40 -3.51
CA ARG A 78 -1.38 -35.12 -3.26
C ARG A 78 -1.63 -33.61 -3.17
N PHE A 79 -0.72 -32.85 -2.56
CA PHE A 79 -0.78 -31.39 -2.53
C PHE A 79 -0.65 -30.80 -3.94
N GLU A 80 0.30 -31.26 -4.75
CA GLU A 80 0.48 -30.78 -6.13
C GLU A 80 -0.74 -31.09 -7.02
N ARG A 81 -1.35 -32.27 -6.86
CA ARG A 81 -2.62 -32.62 -7.53
C ARG A 81 -3.76 -31.70 -7.08
N THR A 82 -3.88 -31.47 -5.77
CA THR A 82 -4.91 -30.58 -5.20
C THR A 82 -4.73 -29.16 -5.70
N LEU A 83 -3.50 -28.66 -5.81
CA LEU A 83 -3.23 -27.34 -6.39
C LEU A 83 -3.61 -27.27 -7.86
N SER A 84 -3.29 -28.30 -8.64
CA SER A 84 -3.69 -28.36 -10.06
C SER A 84 -5.22 -28.34 -10.20
N GLN A 85 -5.94 -29.02 -9.29
CA GLN A 85 -7.40 -28.93 -9.21
C GLN A 85 -7.85 -27.50 -8.88
N VAL A 86 -7.28 -26.86 -7.86
CA VAL A 86 -7.62 -25.46 -7.49
C VAL A 86 -7.39 -24.53 -8.69
N GLU A 87 -6.25 -24.64 -9.38
CA GLU A 87 -5.92 -23.83 -10.56
C GLU A 87 -6.96 -23.98 -11.68
N SER A 88 -7.43 -25.19 -11.94
CA SER A 88 -8.46 -25.44 -12.96
C SER A 88 -9.85 -24.95 -12.56
N MET A 89 -10.17 -24.95 -11.26
CA MET A 89 -11.52 -24.69 -10.74
C MET A 89 -11.75 -23.21 -10.38
N VAL A 90 -10.71 -22.44 -10.05
CA VAL A 90 -10.85 -21.04 -9.64
C VAL A 90 -11.58 -20.15 -10.65
N PRO A 91 -11.30 -20.21 -11.97
CA PRO A 91 -12.00 -19.39 -12.95
C PRO A 91 -13.49 -19.72 -13.09
N LEU A 92 -13.90 -20.91 -12.64
CA LEU A 92 -15.26 -21.44 -12.77
C LEU A 92 -16.13 -21.16 -11.54
N PHE A 93 -15.56 -20.60 -10.47
CA PHE A 93 -16.33 -20.38 -9.25
C PHE A 93 -17.36 -19.26 -9.40
N ASP A 94 -18.56 -19.52 -8.89
CA ASP A 94 -19.58 -18.49 -8.76
C ASP A 94 -19.27 -17.57 -7.58
N SER A 95 -19.06 -16.30 -7.90
CA SER A 95 -18.74 -15.26 -6.93
C SER A 95 -19.92 -14.92 -6.01
N MET A 96 -21.18 -15.13 -6.43
CA MET A 96 -22.34 -14.94 -5.55
C MET A 96 -22.30 -15.93 -4.39
N GLN A 97 -22.09 -17.21 -4.68
CA GLN A 97 -21.90 -18.25 -3.66
C GLN A 97 -20.69 -17.97 -2.75
N ILE A 98 -19.55 -17.56 -3.31
CA ILE A 98 -18.34 -17.26 -2.52
C ILE A 98 -18.56 -16.09 -1.56
N SER A 99 -19.35 -15.09 -1.94
CA SER A 99 -19.63 -13.94 -1.07
C SER A 99 -20.30 -14.32 0.26
N PHE A 100 -20.95 -15.48 0.34
CA PHE A 100 -21.54 -16.01 1.59
C PHE A 100 -20.53 -16.77 2.47
N ILE A 101 -19.40 -17.21 1.91
CA ILE A 101 -18.34 -17.92 2.62
C ILE A 101 -16.94 -17.31 2.33
N PRO A 102 -16.75 -16.00 2.61
CA PRO A 102 -15.45 -15.36 2.40
C PRO A 102 -14.38 -15.89 3.36
N ASP A 103 -14.78 -16.35 4.55
CA ASP A 103 -13.92 -16.88 5.59
C ASP A 103 -13.18 -18.15 5.17
N ILE A 104 -13.91 -19.12 4.62
CA ILE A 104 -13.35 -20.40 4.14
C ILE A 104 -12.53 -20.17 2.87
N TYR A 105 -13.03 -19.34 1.96
CA TYR A 105 -12.35 -19.04 0.70
C TYR A 105 -10.99 -18.36 0.93
N VAL A 106 -10.96 -17.28 1.71
CA VAL A 106 -9.72 -16.58 2.03
C VAL A 106 -8.74 -17.49 2.77
N LEU A 107 -9.23 -18.34 3.69
CA LEU A 107 -8.38 -19.28 4.40
C LEU A 107 -7.72 -20.31 3.46
N LEU A 108 -8.46 -20.82 2.46
CA LEU A 108 -7.92 -21.71 1.43
C LEU A 108 -6.74 -21.05 0.70
N PHE A 109 -6.93 -19.84 0.17
CA PHE A 109 -5.87 -19.16 -0.57
C PHE A 109 -4.70 -18.73 0.30
N ARG A 110 -4.92 -18.45 1.60
CA ARG A 110 -3.83 -18.25 2.57
C ARG A 110 -3.00 -19.53 2.75
N LYS A 111 -3.63 -20.69 2.85
CA LYS A 111 -2.92 -21.99 2.94
C LYS A 111 -2.16 -22.32 1.66
N VAL A 112 -2.76 -22.05 0.51
CA VAL A 112 -2.10 -22.18 -0.80
C VAL A 112 -0.88 -21.25 -0.89
N TYR A 113 -1.03 -19.99 -0.45
CA TYR A 113 0.07 -19.04 -0.36
C TYR A 113 1.20 -19.54 0.58
N GLU A 114 0.87 -20.01 1.78
CA GLU A 114 1.85 -20.55 2.74
C GLU A 114 2.65 -21.71 2.12
N TYR A 115 1.97 -22.59 1.38
CA TYR A 115 2.60 -23.69 0.68
C TYR A 115 3.53 -23.22 -0.45
N TYR A 116 3.08 -22.28 -1.29
CA TYR A 116 3.94 -21.67 -2.31
C TYR A 116 5.14 -20.91 -1.72
N LEU A 117 4.98 -20.33 -0.52
CA LEU A 117 6.03 -19.59 0.15
C LEU A 117 7.13 -20.48 0.74
N LEU A 118 6.73 -21.65 1.27
CA LEU A 118 7.59 -22.54 2.05
C LEU A 118 8.19 -23.69 1.24
N GLN A 119 7.44 -24.26 0.28
CA GLN A 119 7.77 -25.58 -0.28
C GLN A 119 8.04 -25.59 -1.79
N ILE A 120 7.51 -24.63 -2.55
CA ILE A 120 7.69 -24.59 -4.01
C ILE A 120 8.47 -23.35 -4.43
N ASN A 121 9.68 -23.55 -4.97
CA ASN A 121 10.50 -22.50 -5.58
C ASN A 121 9.93 -22.01 -6.95
N LYS A 122 8.61 -22.02 -7.14
CA LYS A 122 7.88 -21.62 -8.36
C LYS A 122 6.79 -20.59 -8.01
N PRO A 123 7.17 -19.39 -7.55
CA PRO A 123 6.22 -18.37 -7.11
C PRO A 123 5.30 -17.86 -8.23
N ALA A 124 5.69 -18.02 -9.51
CA ALA A 124 4.90 -17.58 -10.66
C ALA A 124 3.50 -18.23 -10.76
N ARG A 125 3.37 -19.53 -10.45
CA ARG A 125 2.07 -20.21 -10.46
C ARG A 125 1.14 -19.68 -9.36
N GLY A 126 1.69 -19.46 -8.16
CA GLY A 126 0.96 -18.87 -7.05
C GLY A 126 0.48 -17.44 -7.33
N ILE A 127 1.25 -16.64 -8.07
CA ILE A 127 0.86 -15.28 -8.47
C ILE A 127 -0.42 -15.33 -9.33
N MET A 128 -0.42 -16.12 -10.42
CA MET A 128 -1.59 -16.24 -11.30
C MET A 128 -2.82 -16.71 -10.53
N LEU A 129 -2.64 -17.69 -9.66
CA LEU A 129 -3.73 -18.25 -8.86
C LEU A 129 -4.35 -17.21 -7.91
N LEU A 130 -3.51 -16.45 -7.19
CA LEU A 130 -3.98 -15.42 -6.28
C LEU A 130 -4.62 -14.24 -7.01
N THR A 131 -4.10 -13.85 -8.18
CA THR A 131 -4.73 -12.83 -9.04
C THR A 131 -6.13 -13.24 -9.44
N ASN A 132 -6.32 -14.48 -9.92
CA ASN A 132 -7.64 -14.99 -10.26
C ASN A 132 -8.55 -15.05 -9.02
N ALA A 133 -8.01 -15.49 -7.88
CA ALA A 133 -8.78 -15.60 -6.65
C ALA A 133 -9.28 -14.23 -6.12
N ILE A 134 -8.46 -13.18 -6.25
CA ILE A 134 -8.83 -11.80 -5.90
C ILE A 134 -9.93 -11.30 -6.84
N ASN A 135 -9.78 -11.51 -8.16
CA ASN A 135 -10.77 -11.09 -9.14
C ASN A 135 -12.16 -11.73 -8.89
N VAL A 136 -12.19 -13.00 -8.48
CA VAL A 136 -13.45 -13.69 -8.12
C VAL A 136 -14.12 -13.05 -6.89
N LEU A 137 -13.35 -12.58 -5.90
CA LEU A 137 -13.90 -11.93 -4.70
C LEU A 137 -14.35 -10.49 -4.95
N VAL A 138 -13.56 -9.75 -5.73
CA VAL A 138 -13.66 -8.29 -5.82
C VAL A 138 -14.49 -7.84 -7.05
N LYS A 139 -14.67 -8.71 -8.06
CA LYS A 139 -15.38 -8.43 -9.32
C LYS A 139 -15.02 -7.05 -9.92
N GLU A 140 -15.94 -6.10 -9.79
CA GLU A 140 -15.89 -4.75 -10.38
C GLU A 140 -15.40 -3.68 -9.39
N GLU A 141 -15.49 -3.93 -8.08
CA GLU A 141 -15.06 -2.97 -7.04
C GLU A 141 -13.55 -3.11 -6.76
N LYS A 142 -12.69 -2.81 -7.74
CA LYS A 142 -11.21 -2.98 -7.64
C LYS A 142 -10.57 -2.28 -6.42
N ASP A 143 -11.26 -1.31 -5.84
CA ASP A 143 -10.77 -0.52 -4.70
C ASP A 143 -10.98 -1.19 -3.32
N ILE A 144 -11.51 -2.42 -3.26
CA ILE A 144 -11.66 -3.13 -1.98
C ILE A 144 -10.36 -3.87 -1.61
N LEU A 145 -9.86 -3.58 -0.41
CA LEU A 145 -8.76 -4.33 0.18
C LEU A 145 -9.23 -5.66 0.80
N THR A 146 -8.73 -6.76 0.24
CA THR A 146 -8.76 -8.12 0.81
C THR A 146 -7.40 -8.54 1.38
N SER A 147 -7.38 -9.54 2.27
CA SER A 147 -6.14 -10.09 2.84
C SER A 147 -5.30 -10.91 1.85
N LEU A 148 -5.85 -11.22 0.67
CA LEU A 148 -5.11 -11.91 -0.39
C LEU A 148 -4.15 -10.96 -1.13
N HIS A 149 -4.41 -9.65 -1.15
CA HIS A 149 -3.51 -8.66 -1.74
C HIS A 149 -2.08 -8.70 -1.18
N PRO A 150 -1.86 -8.63 0.15
CA PRO A 150 -0.50 -8.74 0.70
C PRO A 150 0.15 -10.11 0.40
N CYS A 151 -0.64 -11.18 0.29
CA CYS A 151 -0.13 -12.50 -0.10
C CYS A 151 0.41 -12.48 -1.54
N LEU A 152 -0.36 -11.91 -2.48
CA LEU A 152 0.05 -11.69 -3.86
C LEU A 152 1.34 -10.85 -3.92
N PHE A 153 1.38 -9.72 -3.21
CA PHE A 153 2.54 -8.84 -3.20
C PHE A 153 3.81 -9.52 -2.69
N CYS A 154 3.69 -10.34 -1.64
CA CYS A 154 4.81 -11.12 -1.12
C CYS A 154 5.36 -12.11 -2.17
N LEU A 155 4.48 -12.82 -2.89
CA LEU A 155 4.90 -13.72 -3.97
C LEU A 155 5.55 -12.95 -5.12
N CYS A 156 5.00 -11.81 -5.53
CA CYS A 156 5.56 -10.95 -6.56
C CYS A 156 6.96 -10.44 -6.19
N LEU A 157 7.16 -10.00 -4.94
CA LEU A 157 8.46 -9.56 -4.42
C LEU A 157 9.49 -10.70 -4.43
N LYS A 158 9.09 -11.91 -4.01
CA LYS A 158 9.97 -13.08 -4.04
C LYS A 158 10.31 -13.55 -5.45
N ALA A 159 9.33 -13.53 -6.36
CA ALA A 159 9.50 -13.92 -7.76
C ALA A 159 10.28 -12.90 -8.58
N ARG A 160 10.39 -11.65 -8.11
CA ARG A 160 10.83 -10.49 -8.90
C ARG A 160 9.97 -10.26 -10.16
N ILE A 161 8.68 -10.61 -10.07
CA ILE A 161 7.69 -10.37 -11.13
C ILE A 161 6.65 -9.41 -10.55
N HIS A 162 6.63 -8.17 -11.04
CA HIS A 162 5.86 -7.09 -10.41
C HIS A 162 4.58 -6.74 -11.18
N ASP A 163 4.52 -7.00 -12.49
CA ASP A 163 3.41 -6.61 -13.36
C ASP A 163 2.03 -7.05 -12.85
N PRO A 164 1.84 -8.29 -12.34
CA PRO A 164 0.53 -8.74 -11.86
C PRO A 164 0.04 -8.03 -10.59
N ALA A 165 0.93 -7.35 -9.85
CA ALA A 165 0.56 -6.62 -8.64
C ALA A 165 0.14 -5.17 -8.92
N ILE A 166 0.58 -4.59 -10.04
CA ILE A 166 0.31 -3.18 -10.40
C ILE A 166 -1.19 -2.84 -10.41
N PRO A 167 -2.08 -3.67 -10.99
CA PRO A 167 -3.51 -3.35 -11.06
C PRO A 167 -4.19 -3.26 -9.69
N PHE A 168 -3.60 -3.84 -8.66
CA PHE A 168 -4.15 -3.89 -7.31
C PHE A 168 -3.43 -2.95 -6.33
N LEU A 169 -2.45 -2.20 -6.81
CA LEU A 169 -1.57 -1.38 -5.98
C LEU A 169 -2.18 0.02 -5.80
N HIS A 170 -3.28 0.10 -5.06
CA HIS A 170 -4.01 1.35 -4.86
C HIS A 170 -3.50 2.12 -3.64
N LEU A 171 -3.17 3.40 -3.84
CA LEU A 171 -2.87 4.33 -2.75
C LEU A 171 -4.14 4.65 -1.95
N ALA A 172 -5.25 4.92 -2.62
CA ALA A 172 -6.53 5.18 -1.99
C ALA A 172 -7.30 3.86 -1.84
N VAL A 173 -7.52 3.43 -0.60
CA VAL A 173 -8.32 2.24 -0.27
C VAL A 173 -9.58 2.72 0.44
N PRO A 174 -10.71 2.89 -0.27
CA PRO A 174 -11.96 3.39 0.31
C PRO A 174 -12.68 2.35 1.19
N LYS A 175 -12.45 1.05 0.97
CA LYS A 175 -13.21 -0.02 1.63
C LYS A 175 -12.32 -1.23 1.93
N ILE A 176 -12.51 -1.79 3.12
CA ILE A 176 -11.89 -3.06 3.54
C ILE A 176 -12.95 -4.15 3.43
N PHE A 177 -12.60 -5.27 2.80
CA PHE A 177 -13.49 -6.40 2.63
C PHE A 177 -13.81 -7.05 3.98
N LYS A 178 -15.07 -7.45 4.19
CA LYS A 178 -15.48 -8.17 5.39
C LYS A 178 -15.26 -9.67 5.20
N GLU A 179 -14.17 -10.19 5.76
CA GLU A 179 -13.81 -11.59 5.65
C GLU A 179 -14.43 -12.45 6.76
N THR A 180 -14.77 -11.86 7.90
CA THR A 180 -15.32 -12.59 9.05
C THR A 180 -16.84 -12.76 8.92
N ALA A 181 -17.33 -13.98 9.16
CA ALA A 181 -18.76 -14.30 9.17
C ALA A 181 -19.57 -13.56 10.27
N ASN A 182 -18.90 -13.16 11.35
CA ASN A 182 -19.56 -12.52 12.50
C ASN A 182 -20.05 -11.11 12.15
N GLN A 183 -21.32 -10.81 12.47
CA GLN A 183 -21.91 -9.50 12.23
C GLN A 183 -21.25 -8.40 13.09
N THR A 184 -20.76 -8.76 14.28
CA THR A 184 -20.22 -7.86 15.31
C THR A 184 -18.69 -7.93 15.48
N GLY A 185 -18.01 -8.80 14.71
CA GLY A 185 -16.56 -9.00 14.81
C GLY A 185 -15.73 -8.06 13.93
N PRO A 186 -14.40 -8.08 14.07
CA PRO A 186 -13.51 -7.33 13.18
C PRO A 186 -13.67 -7.82 11.73
N TYR A 187 -13.59 -6.89 10.78
CA TYR A 187 -13.73 -7.18 9.35
C TYR A 187 -12.61 -8.08 8.85
N MET A 188 -11.41 -7.88 9.37
CA MET A 188 -10.16 -8.55 9.01
C MET A 188 -9.17 -8.42 10.19
N ASP A 189 -8.19 -9.32 10.26
CA ASP A 189 -7.01 -9.11 11.11
C ASP A 189 -6.22 -7.88 10.60
N PRO A 190 -5.99 -6.85 11.45
CA PRO A 190 -5.25 -5.64 11.09
C PRO A 190 -3.86 -5.90 10.50
N LYS A 191 -3.23 -7.05 10.83
CA LYS A 191 -1.94 -7.46 10.27
C LYS A 191 -1.92 -7.40 8.75
N TRP A 192 -2.99 -7.84 8.08
CA TRP A 192 -3.05 -7.89 6.63
C TRP A 192 -3.12 -6.51 5.99
N VAL A 193 -3.78 -5.57 6.66
CA VAL A 193 -3.82 -4.16 6.22
C VAL A 193 -2.44 -3.54 6.31
N VAL A 194 -1.72 -3.76 7.42
CA VAL A 194 -0.34 -3.28 7.58
C VAL A 194 0.58 -3.92 6.54
N LEU A 195 0.46 -5.23 6.29
CA LEU A 195 1.24 -5.94 5.27
C LEU A 195 0.96 -5.44 3.86
N TYR A 196 -0.28 -5.06 3.55
CA TYR A 196 -0.63 -4.50 2.25
C TYR A 196 0.16 -3.22 1.98
N PHE A 197 0.13 -2.26 2.91
CA PHE A 197 0.88 -1.01 2.77
C PHE A 197 2.39 -1.22 2.78
N TYR A 198 2.89 -2.15 3.61
CA TYR A 198 4.32 -2.45 3.67
C TYR A 198 4.84 -3.12 2.37
N TYR A 199 4.21 -4.20 1.91
CA TYR A 199 4.62 -4.86 0.67
C TYR A 199 4.32 -4.00 -0.56
N GLY A 200 3.23 -3.23 -0.53
CA GLY A 200 2.90 -2.29 -1.59
C GLY A 200 3.94 -1.17 -1.73
N GLY A 201 4.40 -0.60 -0.61
CA GLY A 201 5.48 0.40 -0.65
C GLY A 201 6.83 -0.20 -1.10
N LEU A 202 7.12 -1.46 -0.75
CA LEU A 202 8.29 -2.17 -1.29
C LEU A 202 8.20 -2.37 -2.80
N LEU A 203 7.03 -2.77 -3.32
CA LEU A 203 6.82 -2.90 -4.77
C LEU A 203 7.02 -1.56 -5.49
N TYR A 204 6.45 -0.48 -4.96
CA TYR A 204 6.67 0.85 -5.53
C TYR A 204 8.14 1.28 -5.50
N ALA A 205 8.86 0.97 -4.42
CA ALA A 205 10.29 1.26 -4.32
C ALA A 205 11.11 0.49 -5.36
N VAL A 206 10.76 -0.78 -5.63
CA VAL A 206 11.41 -1.58 -6.68
C VAL A 206 11.07 -1.07 -8.09
N LEU A 207 9.87 -0.54 -8.29
CA LEU A 207 9.44 0.10 -9.55
C LEU A 207 10.05 1.49 -9.76
N GLY A 208 10.84 2.02 -8.81
CA GLY A 208 11.41 3.37 -8.87
C GLY A 208 10.41 4.51 -8.58
N ARG A 209 9.19 4.16 -8.16
CA ARG A 209 8.09 5.08 -7.82
C ARG A 209 8.17 5.47 -6.34
N TYR A 210 9.18 6.27 -6.00
CA TYR A 210 9.55 6.54 -4.61
C TYR A 210 8.52 7.39 -3.85
N GLU A 211 7.81 8.30 -4.51
CA GLU A 211 6.77 9.14 -3.89
C GLU A 211 5.59 8.30 -3.39
N GLU A 212 5.13 7.36 -4.23
CA GLU A 212 4.05 6.45 -3.89
C GLU A 212 4.50 5.42 -2.84
N ALA A 213 5.75 4.97 -2.92
CA ALA A 213 6.36 4.13 -1.89
C ALA A 213 6.36 4.83 -0.52
N PHE A 214 6.77 6.10 -0.50
CA PHE A 214 6.79 6.92 0.71
C PHE A 214 5.37 7.07 1.29
N ALA A 215 4.38 7.40 0.46
CA ALA A 215 2.99 7.52 0.90
C ALA A 215 2.41 6.21 1.46
N MET A 216 2.74 5.06 0.86
CA MET A 216 2.35 3.74 1.38
C MET A 216 3.00 3.44 2.74
N MET A 217 4.30 3.72 2.88
CA MET A 217 5.03 3.50 4.14
C MET A 217 4.51 4.42 5.26
N GLN A 218 4.19 5.67 4.93
CA GLN A 218 3.56 6.60 5.87
C GLN A 218 2.23 6.05 6.37
N LYS A 219 1.38 5.52 5.47
CA LYS A 219 0.10 4.89 5.86
C LYS A 219 0.33 3.70 6.79
N ALA A 220 1.30 2.83 6.50
CA ALA A 220 1.64 1.70 7.37
C ALA A 220 2.04 2.16 8.79
N CYS A 221 2.78 3.27 8.90
CA CYS A 221 3.19 3.86 10.18
C CYS A 221 2.05 4.57 10.93
N CYS A 222 1.03 5.08 10.23
CA CYS A 222 -0.10 5.80 10.81
C CYS A 222 -1.27 4.90 11.26
N ILE A 223 -1.24 3.61 10.95
CA ILE A 223 -2.29 2.68 11.40
C ILE A 223 -2.34 2.63 12.93
N PRO A 224 -3.51 2.86 13.55
CA PRO A 224 -3.65 2.79 15.01
C PRO A 224 -3.25 1.41 15.55
N ALA A 225 -2.33 1.40 16.51
CA ALA A 225 -1.83 0.19 17.13
C ALA A 225 -1.63 0.41 18.63
N ILE A 226 -1.95 -0.61 19.43
CA ILE A 226 -1.76 -0.61 20.89
C ILE A 226 -0.42 -1.29 21.25
N SER A 227 0.06 -2.20 20.40
CA SER A 227 1.28 -2.97 20.60
C SER A 227 2.26 -2.76 19.44
N PRO A 228 3.57 -2.69 19.67
CA PRO A 228 4.55 -2.58 18.60
C PRO A 228 4.55 -3.87 17.76
N SER A 229 4.61 -3.70 16.43
CA SER A 229 4.74 -4.83 15.50
C SER A 229 6.06 -4.74 14.74
N ALA A 230 6.70 -5.90 14.51
CA ALA A 230 7.93 -5.98 13.74
C ALA A 230 7.77 -5.47 12.29
N ILE A 231 6.55 -5.58 11.75
CA ILE A 231 6.22 -5.08 10.40
C ILE A 231 6.30 -3.56 10.37
N VAL A 232 5.69 -2.87 11.34
CA VAL A 232 5.73 -1.41 11.42
C VAL A 232 7.14 -0.90 11.73
N VAL A 233 7.93 -1.62 12.52
CA VAL A 233 9.36 -1.30 12.73
C VAL A 233 10.11 -1.29 11.40
N ARG A 234 9.93 -2.34 10.57
CA ARG A 234 10.55 -2.38 9.23
C ARG A 234 10.03 -1.29 8.30
N ALA A 235 8.72 -1.02 8.33
CA ALA A 235 8.11 0.06 7.57
C ALA A 235 8.70 1.43 7.94
N TYR A 236 8.92 1.69 9.24
CA TYR A 236 9.51 2.94 9.72
C TYR A 236 10.95 3.13 9.25
N LYS A 237 11.78 2.08 9.29
CA LYS A 237 13.15 2.11 8.76
C LYS A 237 13.18 2.53 7.28
N ILE A 238 12.30 1.94 6.46
CA ILE A 238 12.18 2.27 5.03
C ILE A 238 11.60 3.67 4.84
N TYR A 239 10.61 4.08 5.65
CA TYR A 239 10.05 5.42 5.64
C TYR A 239 11.13 6.49 5.81
N VAL A 240 12.02 6.34 6.81
CA VAL A 240 13.13 7.27 7.04
C VAL A 240 14.00 7.36 5.79
N LEU A 241 14.44 6.23 5.24
CA LEU A 241 15.29 6.23 4.05
C LEU A 241 14.62 6.84 2.81
N LEU A 242 13.33 6.56 2.59
CA LEU A 242 12.56 7.16 1.50
C LEU A 242 12.38 8.67 1.70
N SER A 243 12.17 9.12 2.94
CA SER A 243 12.05 10.54 3.25
C SER A 243 13.35 11.29 2.97
N LEU A 244 14.49 10.72 3.36
CA LEU A 244 15.81 11.25 3.06
C LEU A 244 16.10 11.25 1.55
N LEU A 245 15.67 10.20 0.84
CA LEU A 245 15.85 10.08 -0.60
C LEU A 245 15.08 11.15 -1.37
N LEU A 246 13.83 11.43 -1.00
CA LEU A 246 12.96 12.37 -1.71
C LEU A 246 13.22 13.83 -1.33
N TYR A 247 13.32 14.11 -0.02
CA TYR A 247 13.30 15.48 0.49
C TYR A 247 14.65 15.94 1.07
N GLY A 248 15.62 15.02 1.21
CA GLY A 248 16.91 15.32 1.85
C GLY A 248 16.84 15.56 3.37
N LYS A 249 15.64 15.47 3.96
CA LYS A 249 15.36 15.58 5.40
C LYS A 249 14.24 14.63 5.77
N THR A 250 14.20 14.20 7.02
CA THR A 250 13.12 13.33 7.49
C THR A 250 11.84 14.14 7.70
N LEU A 251 10.80 13.80 6.95
CA LEU A 251 9.47 14.38 7.17
C LEU A 251 8.89 13.85 8.47
N ARG A 252 8.37 14.77 9.30
CA ARG A 252 7.64 14.38 10.50
C ARG A 252 6.37 13.64 10.09
N LEU A 253 6.19 12.45 10.68
CA LEU A 253 4.93 11.71 10.56
C LEU A 253 3.77 12.58 11.04
N SER A 254 2.61 12.44 10.39
CA SER A 254 1.40 13.19 10.72
C SER A 254 1.00 13.03 12.20
N ASN A 255 0.34 14.04 12.76
CA ASN A 255 -0.05 14.09 14.18
C ASN A 255 -0.98 12.94 14.62
N TYR A 256 -1.70 12.29 13.69
CA TYR A 256 -2.63 11.19 13.99
C TYR A 256 -1.97 9.82 14.24
N ARG A 257 -0.64 9.76 14.42
CA ARG A 257 0.08 8.50 14.65
C ARG A 257 -0.22 7.90 16.03
N SER A 258 -0.11 6.57 16.15
CA SER A 258 -0.20 5.91 17.45
C SER A 258 0.93 6.35 18.39
N PRO A 259 0.67 6.57 19.70
CA PRO A 259 1.70 6.87 20.69
C PRO A 259 2.76 5.77 20.82
N VAL A 260 2.44 4.54 20.40
CA VAL A 260 3.37 3.40 20.34
C VAL A 260 4.55 3.69 19.39
N MET A 261 4.32 4.51 18.36
CA MET A 261 5.37 4.90 17.42
C MET A 261 6.53 5.59 18.14
N THR A 262 6.22 6.66 18.88
CA THR A 262 7.22 7.46 19.61
C THR A 262 7.80 6.70 20.81
N ARG A 263 6.96 5.97 21.55
CA ARG A 263 7.37 5.34 22.81
C ARG A 263 8.15 4.04 22.62
N SER A 264 7.92 3.31 21.53
CA SER A 264 8.44 1.95 21.38
C SER A 264 9.09 1.69 20.03
N ILE A 265 8.55 2.19 18.92
CA ILE A 265 9.05 1.84 17.58
C ILE A 265 10.30 2.65 17.21
N ILE A 266 10.28 3.97 17.41
CA ILE A 266 11.44 4.84 17.12
C ILE A 266 12.67 4.44 17.96
N PRO A 267 12.56 4.19 19.28
CA PRO A 267 13.71 3.75 20.08
C PRO A 267 14.32 2.41 19.64
N LEU A 268 13.57 1.55 18.94
CA LEU A 268 14.08 0.29 18.38
C LEU A 268 14.91 0.49 17.10
N CYS A 269 14.95 1.71 16.55
CA CYS A 269 15.64 2.06 15.31
C CYS A 269 16.70 3.17 15.53
N PRO A 270 17.70 2.96 16.41
CA PRO A 270 18.68 3.99 16.73
C PRO A 270 19.55 4.36 15.52
N ASP A 271 19.95 3.40 14.68
CA ASP A 271 20.83 3.66 13.53
C ASP A 271 20.16 4.57 12.48
N TYR A 272 18.85 4.40 12.27
CA TYR A 272 18.08 5.23 11.35
C TYR A 272 17.80 6.62 11.92
N SER A 273 17.65 6.72 13.25
CA SER A 273 17.53 8.01 13.94
C SER A 273 18.87 8.77 13.94
N ALA A 274 20.00 8.06 13.92
CA ALA A 274 21.32 8.67 13.74
C ALA A 274 21.49 9.24 12.32
N LEU A 275 21.05 8.52 11.28
CA LEU A 275 21.02 9.03 9.91
C LEU A 275 20.18 10.32 9.77
N GLU A 276 19.02 10.37 10.43
CA GLU A 276 18.19 11.58 10.50
C GLU A 276 18.98 12.75 11.10
N ARG A 277 19.68 12.54 12.23
CA ARG A 277 20.52 13.59 12.86
C ARG A 277 21.65 14.08 11.95
N ILE A 278 22.31 13.18 11.24
CA ILE A 278 23.37 13.54 10.28
C ILE A 278 22.79 14.43 9.16
N CYS A 279 21.58 14.12 8.68
CA CYS A 279 20.92 14.90 7.63
C CYS A 279 20.37 16.23 8.15
N ASP A 280 19.93 16.29 9.40
CA ASP A 280 19.41 17.50 10.05
C ASP A 280 20.50 18.51 10.43
N ASN A 281 21.77 18.09 10.50
CA ASN A 281 22.87 19.02 10.71
C ASN A 281 22.92 20.06 9.59
N GLU A 282 22.80 21.34 9.96
CA GLU A 282 22.82 22.50 9.05
C GLU A 282 24.18 23.22 9.04
N GLU A 283 25.23 22.58 9.53
CA GLU A 283 26.59 23.12 9.48
C GLU A 283 26.99 23.44 8.02
N GLU A 284 27.49 24.65 7.78
CA GLU A 284 27.98 25.08 6.48
C GLU A 284 29.18 24.21 6.05
N ASN A 285 29.10 23.62 4.85
CA ASN A 285 30.10 22.69 4.27
C ASN A 285 30.24 21.33 4.99
N PHE A 286 29.24 20.89 5.74
CA PHE A 286 29.22 19.51 6.23
C PHE A 286 28.90 18.53 5.09
N ASP A 287 29.84 17.64 4.77
CA ASP A 287 29.65 16.59 3.77
C ASP A 287 28.75 15.48 4.31
N LYS A 288 27.44 15.72 4.21
CA LYS A 288 26.38 14.76 4.57
C LYS A 288 26.55 13.43 3.86
N ALA A 289 26.99 13.45 2.59
CA ALA A 289 27.09 12.25 1.77
C ALA A 289 28.19 11.32 2.31
N THR A 290 29.37 11.88 2.61
CA THR A 290 30.49 11.11 3.16
C THR A 290 30.23 10.67 4.60
N ALA A 291 29.65 11.53 5.45
CA ALA A 291 29.28 11.16 6.81
C ALA A 291 28.27 9.98 6.87
N ILE A 292 27.31 9.93 5.95
CA ILE A 292 26.37 8.80 5.84
C ILE A 292 27.10 7.52 5.37
N LEU A 293 28.07 7.64 4.47
CA LEU A 293 28.88 6.49 4.02
C LEU A 293 29.75 5.94 5.15
N GLU A 294 30.45 6.80 5.89
CA GLU A 294 31.24 6.40 7.06
C GLU A 294 30.36 5.72 8.12
N TYR A 295 29.16 6.26 8.38
CA TYR A 295 28.20 5.66 9.29
C TYR A 295 27.70 4.30 8.81
N LEU A 296 27.43 4.17 7.50
CA LEU A 296 27.04 2.91 6.87
C LEU A 296 28.15 1.85 7.00
N GLU A 297 29.41 2.24 6.85
CA GLU A 297 30.56 1.33 7.00
C GLU A 297 30.73 0.87 8.45
N ALA A 298 30.61 1.80 9.41
CA ALA A 298 30.68 1.49 10.84
C ALA A 298 29.54 0.56 11.31
N HIS A 299 28.34 0.69 10.75
CA HIS A 299 27.13 -0.06 11.13
C HIS A 299 26.66 -1.06 10.05
N TYR A 300 27.56 -1.50 9.16
CA TYR A 300 27.21 -2.29 7.97
C TYR A 300 26.38 -3.53 8.27
N ALA A 301 26.73 -4.27 9.33
CA ALA A 301 26.04 -5.51 9.72
C ALA A 301 24.55 -5.29 10.04
N THR A 302 24.18 -4.13 10.59
CA THR A 302 22.78 -3.80 10.90
C THR A 302 21.98 -3.53 9.62
N PHE A 303 22.54 -2.74 8.70
CA PHE A 303 21.90 -2.41 7.43
C PHE A 303 21.84 -3.60 6.47
N GLU A 304 22.83 -4.50 6.52
CA GLU A 304 22.84 -5.75 5.78
C GLU A 304 21.74 -6.70 6.28
N LYS A 305 21.61 -6.86 7.60
CA LYS A 305 20.53 -7.64 8.21
C LYS A 305 19.14 -7.11 7.84
N ASP A 306 18.99 -5.80 7.71
CA ASP A 306 17.76 -5.14 7.29
C ASP A 306 17.54 -5.15 5.77
N ASN A 307 18.54 -5.54 4.96
CA ASN A 307 18.56 -5.43 3.49
C ASN A 307 18.35 -4.00 2.96
N THR A 308 18.85 -2.99 3.67
CA THR A 308 18.64 -1.56 3.33
C THR A 308 19.89 -0.88 2.78
N VAL A 309 21.04 -1.57 2.71
CA VAL A 309 22.33 -1.03 2.22
C VAL A 309 22.19 -0.33 0.85
N GLY A 310 21.47 -0.97 -0.09
CA GLY A 310 21.25 -0.39 -1.42
C GLY A 310 20.47 0.92 -1.37
N LEU A 311 19.46 1.02 -0.50
CA LEU A 311 18.66 2.22 -0.34
C LEU A 311 19.45 3.35 0.34
N VAL A 312 20.31 3.05 1.31
CA VAL A 312 21.22 4.04 1.91
C VAL A 312 22.19 4.62 0.87
N LYS A 313 22.76 3.78 0.00
CA LYS A 313 23.61 4.26 -1.11
C LYS A 313 22.84 5.15 -2.09
N LEU A 314 21.57 4.84 -2.36
CA LEU A 314 20.70 5.71 -3.15
C LEU A 314 20.41 7.05 -2.47
N VAL A 315 20.25 7.07 -1.14
CA VAL A 315 20.11 8.32 -0.36
C VAL A 315 21.36 9.19 -0.52
N VAL A 316 22.56 8.62 -0.38
CA VAL A 316 23.83 9.34 -0.58
C VAL A 316 23.92 9.98 -1.97
N ARG A 317 23.57 9.20 -3.00
CA ARG A 317 23.49 9.70 -4.38
C ARG A 317 22.49 10.85 -4.50
N SER A 318 21.29 10.69 -3.94
CA SER A 318 20.23 11.71 -3.98
C SER A 318 20.66 13.01 -3.30
N ILE A 319 21.35 12.93 -2.15
CA ILE A 319 21.88 14.11 -1.45
C ILE A 319 22.84 14.88 -2.34
N ARG A 320 23.78 14.20 -3.02
CA ARG A 320 24.71 14.84 -3.98
C ARG A 320 23.97 15.45 -5.16
N GLU A 321 22.99 14.75 -5.74
CA GLU A 321 22.15 15.27 -6.82
C GLU A 321 21.36 16.52 -6.39
N ASN A 322 20.78 16.52 -5.19
CA ASN A 322 20.03 17.65 -4.66
C ASN A 322 20.92 18.87 -4.37
N SER A 323 22.17 18.65 -3.91
CA SER A 323 23.16 19.72 -3.81
C SER A 323 23.43 20.39 -5.16
N VAL A 324 23.55 19.61 -6.25
CA VAL A 324 23.71 20.14 -7.61
C VAL A 324 22.45 20.89 -8.07
N LYS A 325 21.25 20.34 -7.83
CA LYS A 325 19.98 21.02 -8.17
C LYS A 325 19.86 22.37 -7.48
N ARG A 326 20.22 22.47 -6.19
CA ARG A 326 20.25 23.75 -5.46
C ARG A 326 21.20 24.76 -6.12
N LEU A 327 22.33 24.32 -6.66
CA LEU A 327 23.21 25.22 -7.41
C LEU A 327 22.55 25.74 -8.69
N THR A 328 21.72 24.93 -9.37
CA THR A 328 21.00 25.37 -10.57
C THR A 328 19.93 26.42 -10.28
N GLU A 329 19.37 26.43 -9.06
CA GLU A 329 18.40 27.44 -8.61
C GLU A 329 19.07 28.76 -8.23
N CYS A 330 20.29 28.70 -7.67
CA CYS A 330 20.99 29.89 -7.18
C CYS A 330 21.94 30.53 -8.22
N PHE A 331 22.42 29.76 -9.20
CA PHE A 331 23.45 30.21 -10.14
C PHE A 331 23.02 29.97 -11.58
N THR A 332 23.19 30.98 -12.43
CA THR A 332 23.10 30.84 -13.88
C THR A 332 24.42 30.33 -14.48
N SER A 333 25.54 30.76 -13.91
CA SER A 333 26.87 30.27 -14.26
C SER A 333 27.76 30.14 -13.03
N ILE A 334 28.52 29.04 -12.93
CA ILE A 334 29.43 28.75 -11.82
C ILE A 334 30.71 28.08 -12.33
N SER A 335 31.83 28.27 -11.64
CA SER A 335 33.08 27.57 -12.00
C SER A 335 33.03 26.09 -11.61
N LEU A 336 33.72 25.21 -12.37
CA LEU A 336 33.79 23.78 -12.05
C LEU A 336 34.42 23.50 -10.67
N SER A 337 35.39 24.33 -10.25
CA SER A 337 36.04 24.20 -8.94
C SER A 337 35.13 24.61 -7.78
N ASP A 338 34.26 25.61 -7.99
CA ASP A 338 33.23 25.97 -7.01
C ASP A 338 32.15 24.88 -6.90
N VAL A 339 31.79 24.23 -8.01
CA VAL A 339 30.86 23.08 -8.00
C VAL A 339 31.46 21.93 -7.20
N ALA A 340 32.71 21.57 -7.46
CA ALA A 340 33.39 20.48 -6.73
C ALA A 340 33.41 20.76 -5.22
N ARG A 341 33.76 21.99 -4.82
CA ARG A 341 33.80 22.40 -3.41
C ARG A 341 32.42 22.36 -2.74
N ARG A 342 31.39 22.91 -3.39
CA ARG A 342 30.04 23.06 -2.81
C ARG A 342 29.21 21.78 -2.84
N CYS A 343 29.52 20.86 -3.75
CA CYS A 343 28.88 19.55 -3.83
C CYS A 343 29.70 18.44 -3.15
N HIS A 344 30.84 18.77 -2.54
CA HIS A 344 31.77 17.82 -1.93
C HIS A 344 32.16 16.67 -2.89
N LEU A 345 32.57 17.07 -4.10
CA LEU A 345 33.14 16.16 -5.10
C LEU A 345 34.67 16.28 -5.08
N ASP A 346 35.37 15.17 -5.31
CA ASP A 346 36.82 15.08 -5.13
C ASP A 346 37.58 16.05 -6.05
N ASP A 347 37.23 16.05 -7.34
CA ASP A 347 37.98 16.76 -8.38
C ASP A 347 37.06 17.53 -9.35
N SER A 348 37.64 18.53 -10.02
CA SER A 348 36.95 19.28 -11.08
C SER A 348 36.57 18.38 -12.27
N ASP A 349 37.38 17.35 -12.55
CA ASP A 349 37.09 16.35 -13.59
C ASP A 349 35.93 15.43 -13.18
N HIS A 350 35.86 15.04 -11.90
CA HIS A 350 34.74 14.28 -11.36
C HIS A 350 33.45 15.11 -11.40
N ALA A 351 33.52 16.40 -11.07
CA ALA A 351 32.39 17.32 -11.21
C ALA A 351 31.92 17.44 -12.66
N GLU A 352 32.83 17.48 -13.64
CA GLU A 352 32.47 17.51 -15.06
C GLU A 352 31.71 16.25 -15.48
N LEU A 353 32.22 15.08 -15.10
CA LEU A 353 31.60 13.79 -15.42
C LEU A 353 30.21 13.68 -14.77
N TYR A 354 30.10 14.07 -13.50
CA TYR A 354 28.87 14.00 -12.73
C TYR A 354 27.77 14.91 -13.33
N LEU A 355 28.12 16.14 -13.73
CA LEU A 355 27.20 17.05 -14.39
C LEU A 355 26.74 16.53 -15.77
N ARG A 356 27.64 15.90 -16.53
CA ARG A 356 27.28 15.26 -17.81
C ARG A 356 26.29 14.13 -17.62
N ASP A 357 26.50 13.28 -16.63
CA ASP A 357 25.61 12.14 -16.39
C ASP A 357 24.25 12.58 -15.87
N MET A 358 24.18 13.57 -14.97
CA MET A 358 22.91 14.19 -14.58
C MET A 358 22.20 14.88 -15.75
N GLY A 359 22.95 15.44 -16.71
CA GLY A 359 22.42 15.99 -17.95
C GLY A 359 21.84 14.94 -18.89
N LYS A 360 22.52 13.79 -19.07
CA LYS A 360 22.01 12.66 -19.86
C LYS A 360 20.76 12.03 -19.26
N GLU A 361 20.68 11.98 -17.93
CA GLU A 361 19.50 11.52 -17.19
C GLU A 361 18.33 12.50 -17.29
N GLY A 362 18.51 13.67 -17.91
CA GLY A 362 17.47 14.68 -18.07
C GLY A 362 17.08 15.36 -16.75
N LYS A 363 17.92 15.29 -15.71
CA LYS A 363 17.65 15.88 -14.40
C LYS A 363 18.00 17.38 -14.34
N ILE A 364 19.00 17.80 -15.11
CA ILE A 364 19.48 19.19 -15.18
C ILE A 364 19.81 19.55 -16.63
N ASN A 365 19.62 20.81 -17.02
CA ASN A 365 20.03 21.30 -18.34
C ASN A 365 21.31 22.11 -18.19
N VAL A 366 22.44 21.53 -18.60
CA VAL A 366 23.77 22.06 -18.34
C VAL A 366 24.58 22.17 -19.63
N ARG A 367 25.26 23.29 -19.81
CA ARG A 367 26.30 23.48 -20.84
C ARG A 367 27.64 23.73 -20.16
N ILE A 368 28.63 22.90 -20.47
CA ILE A 368 29.97 22.97 -19.89
C ILE A 368 30.92 23.61 -20.91
N ASP A 369 31.53 24.73 -20.56
CA ASP A 369 32.61 25.34 -21.33
C ASP A 369 33.98 24.96 -20.74
N LYS A 370 34.63 23.96 -21.34
CA LYS A 370 35.95 23.47 -20.90
C LYS A 370 37.04 24.52 -21.04
N LYS A 371 36.92 25.49 -21.96
CA LYS A 371 37.98 26.48 -22.19
C LYS A 371 38.02 27.54 -21.09
N GLN A 372 36.86 27.85 -20.52
CA GLN A 372 36.74 28.83 -19.44
C GLN A 372 36.59 28.18 -18.05
N GLY A 373 36.35 26.87 -17.98
CA GLY A 373 36.11 26.16 -16.72
C GLY A 373 34.79 26.54 -16.06
N ILE A 374 33.81 27.00 -16.85
CA ILE A 374 32.53 27.51 -16.39
C ILE A 374 31.39 26.59 -16.85
N VAL A 375 30.50 26.31 -15.91
CA VAL A 375 29.25 25.58 -16.10
C VAL A 375 28.12 26.60 -16.21
N LYS A 376 27.33 26.52 -17.28
CA LYS A 376 26.13 27.34 -17.48
C LYS A 376 24.89 26.47 -17.30
N PHE A 377 24.03 26.85 -16.36
CA PHE A 377 22.74 26.22 -16.12
C PHE A 377 21.68 26.89 -16.99
N ALA A 378 20.86 26.10 -17.65
CA ALA A 378 19.71 26.59 -18.39
C ALA A 378 18.44 26.22 -17.61
N GLU A 379 17.51 27.17 -17.47
CA GLU A 379 16.20 26.89 -16.90
C GLU A 379 15.46 25.88 -17.77
N MET A 380 14.90 24.85 -17.15
CA MET A 380 13.92 24.01 -17.81
C MET A 380 12.59 24.75 -17.88
N LYS A 381 12.22 25.22 -19.07
CA LYS A 381 10.84 25.65 -19.31
C LYS A 381 9.95 24.41 -19.26
N ARG A 382 9.21 24.24 -18.16
CA ARG A 382 8.03 23.37 -18.14
C ARG A 382 6.90 24.16 -18.81
N GLU A 383 6.64 23.86 -20.07
CA GLU A 383 5.38 24.27 -20.68
C GLU A 383 4.26 23.52 -19.96
N ALA A 384 3.22 24.24 -19.53
CA ALA A 384 2.09 23.63 -18.87
C ALA A 384 1.35 22.77 -19.89
N ASP A 385 1.40 21.45 -19.71
CA ASP A 385 0.64 20.51 -20.52
C ASP A 385 -0.83 20.59 -20.10
N GLU A 386 -1.68 21.10 -20.99
CA GLU A 386 -3.13 21.20 -20.80
C GLU A 386 -3.74 19.85 -20.42
N HIS A 387 -3.20 18.75 -20.95
CA HIS A 387 -3.67 17.41 -20.67
C HIS A 387 -3.38 16.94 -19.23
N GLU A 388 -2.28 17.39 -18.60
CA GLU A 388 -2.02 17.12 -17.18
C GLU A 388 -2.95 17.91 -16.27
N VAL A 389 -3.32 19.14 -16.67
CA VAL A 389 -4.33 19.94 -15.95
C VAL A 389 -5.69 19.27 -16.02
N ASP A 390 -6.10 18.79 -17.19
CA ASP A 390 -7.37 18.08 -17.38
C ASP A 390 -7.44 16.77 -16.57
N LYS A 391 -6.34 16.00 -16.52
CA LYS A 391 -6.25 14.83 -15.64
C LYS A 391 -6.42 15.19 -14.17
N ALA A 392 -5.75 16.25 -13.71
CA ALA A 392 -5.87 16.70 -12.34
C ALA A 392 -7.29 17.17 -12.01
N ALA A 393 -7.95 17.90 -12.92
CA ALA A 393 -9.34 18.31 -12.78
C ALA A 393 -10.29 17.11 -12.69
N ASN A 394 -10.15 16.13 -13.59
CA ASN A 394 -10.92 14.89 -13.55
C ASN A 394 -10.74 14.14 -12.23
N PHE A 395 -9.51 14.06 -11.72
CA PHE A 395 -9.25 13.45 -10.42
C PHE A 395 -9.98 14.18 -9.27
N ILE A 396 -9.98 15.51 -9.27
CA ILE A 396 -10.72 16.31 -8.29
C ILE A 396 -12.22 16.02 -8.35
N TYR A 397 -12.81 15.95 -9.55
CA TYR A 397 -14.23 15.59 -9.71
C TYR A 397 -14.55 14.20 -9.17
N THR A 398 -13.69 13.21 -9.41
CA THR A 398 -13.88 11.86 -8.83
C THR A 398 -13.82 11.84 -7.31
N LEU A 399 -12.93 12.65 -6.71
CA LEU A 399 -12.83 12.79 -5.26
C LEU A 399 -14.06 13.48 -4.66
N ASP A 400 -14.56 14.55 -5.28
CA ASP A 400 -15.78 15.23 -4.84
C ASP A 400 -17.00 14.30 -4.89
N ALA A 401 -17.14 13.52 -5.96
CA ALA A 401 -18.20 12.50 -6.06
C ALA A 401 -18.09 11.45 -4.96
N LEU A 402 -16.87 10.97 -4.67
CA LEU A 402 -16.62 10.00 -3.60
C LEU A 402 -16.91 10.60 -2.20
N MET A 403 -16.54 11.85 -1.97
CA MET A 403 -16.83 12.56 -0.72
C MET A 403 -18.34 12.70 -0.49
N LYS A 404 -19.11 13.05 -1.53
CA LYS A 404 -20.57 13.10 -1.48
C LYS A 404 -21.18 11.73 -1.14
N GLN A 405 -20.69 10.66 -1.77
CA GLN A 405 -21.13 9.29 -1.44
C GLN A 405 -20.87 8.92 0.02
N PHE A 406 -19.72 9.32 0.58
CA PHE A 406 -19.43 9.09 2.00
C PHE A 406 -20.32 9.91 2.92
N ASP A 407 -20.58 11.19 2.60
CA ASP A 407 -21.49 12.04 3.37
C ASP A 407 -22.91 11.47 3.37
N ASP A 408 -23.43 11.10 2.20
CA ASP A 408 -24.75 10.46 2.07
C ASP A 408 -24.84 9.17 2.92
N ARG A 409 -23.80 8.33 2.87
CA ARG A 409 -23.75 7.08 3.65
C ARG A 409 -23.73 7.33 5.16
N ILE A 410 -23.05 8.39 5.62
CA ILE A 410 -23.01 8.79 7.03
C ILE A 410 -24.38 9.33 7.45
N ARG A 411 -25.00 10.17 6.62
CA ARG A 411 -26.32 10.77 6.88
C ARG A 411 -27.43 9.73 7.02
N VAL A 412 -27.39 8.64 6.25
CA VAL A 412 -28.38 7.55 6.36
C VAL A 412 -28.07 6.55 7.48
N ASN A 413 -26.93 6.67 8.17
CA ASN A 413 -26.52 5.70 9.18
C ASN A 413 -27.38 5.86 10.46
N PRO A 414 -28.14 4.83 10.88
CA PRO A 414 -29.01 4.92 12.06
C PRO A 414 -28.27 5.29 13.35
N SER A 415 -27.03 4.83 13.52
CA SER A 415 -26.20 5.15 14.69
C SER A 415 -25.81 6.63 14.71
N TYR A 416 -25.57 7.24 13.55
CA TYR A 416 -25.27 8.66 13.45
C TYR A 416 -26.51 9.50 13.72
N ILE A 417 -27.63 9.19 13.06
CA ILE A 417 -28.92 9.88 13.27
C ILE A 417 -29.35 9.82 14.75
N SER A 418 -29.21 8.66 15.40
CA SER A 418 -29.58 8.48 16.80
C SER A 418 -28.71 9.29 17.79
N ARG A 419 -27.48 9.66 17.40
CA ARG A 419 -26.58 10.49 18.20
C ARG A 419 -26.76 11.98 17.89
N ALA A 420 -26.92 12.33 16.61
CA ALA A 420 -27.13 13.71 16.16
C ALA A 420 -28.52 14.25 16.58
N GLY A 421 -29.53 13.38 16.68
CA GLY A 421 -30.89 13.74 17.08
C GLY A 421 -31.15 13.77 18.59
N ARG A 422 -30.15 13.46 19.45
CA ARG A 422 -30.32 13.62 20.91
C ARG A 422 -30.16 15.09 21.27
N PRO A 423 -31.18 15.74 21.88
CA PRO A 423 -30.97 17.05 22.50
C PRO A 423 -29.92 16.89 23.60
N LEU A 424 -28.95 17.81 23.67
CA LEU A 424 -28.06 17.93 24.83
C LEU A 424 -28.93 18.08 26.08
N GLY A 425 -29.01 17.01 26.88
CA GLY A 425 -29.77 17.00 28.12
C GLY A 425 -29.23 18.07 29.07
N ARG A 426 -30.09 19.02 29.46
CA ARG A 426 -29.80 19.99 30.52
C ARG A 426 -29.42 19.22 31.79
N GLY A 427 -28.17 19.37 32.22
CA GLY A 427 -27.78 19.13 33.61
C GLY A 427 -26.97 17.86 33.90
N VAL A 428 -25.80 17.68 33.27
CA VAL A 428 -24.64 17.09 33.96
C VAL A 428 -23.39 17.82 33.48
N SER A 429 -22.69 18.48 34.41
CA SER A 429 -21.38 19.09 34.16
C SER A 429 -20.37 17.98 33.90
N ALA A 430 -19.81 17.92 32.69
CA ALA A 430 -18.59 17.21 32.41
C ALA A 430 -17.68 18.19 31.67
N ILE A 431 -16.80 18.82 32.45
CA ILE A 431 -15.52 19.31 31.94
C ILE A 431 -14.57 18.10 32.01
N PRO A 432 -14.18 17.47 30.89
CA PRO A 432 -12.83 16.95 30.75
C PRO A 432 -11.90 18.09 30.28
N PRO A 433 -10.59 18.00 30.57
CA PRO A 433 -9.66 19.08 30.34
C PRO A 433 -9.43 19.30 28.85
N ASP A 434 -9.26 20.57 28.52
CA ASP A 434 -8.75 21.16 27.28
C ASP A 434 -7.73 20.26 26.53
N GLU A 435 -8.21 19.54 25.52
CA GLU A 435 -7.41 19.08 24.38
C GLU A 435 -7.97 19.79 23.14
N GLY A 436 -7.20 20.77 22.64
CA GLY A 436 -7.52 21.66 21.53
C GLY A 436 -7.76 20.95 20.20
N LEU A 437 -8.92 20.34 20.05
CA LEU A 437 -9.57 20.10 18.77
C LEU A 437 -10.30 21.39 18.38
N GLY A 438 -9.59 22.26 17.66
CA GLY A 438 -10.20 23.38 16.96
C GLY A 438 -11.35 22.86 16.09
N HIS A 439 -12.55 23.34 16.36
CA HIS A 439 -13.74 23.16 15.52
C HIS A 439 -13.42 23.44 14.04
N PRO A 440 -13.75 22.53 13.11
CA PRO A 440 -13.92 22.91 11.71
C PRO A 440 -15.36 23.42 11.58
N GLY A 441 -15.58 24.71 11.83
CA GLY A 441 -16.95 25.24 11.74
C GLY A 441 -17.21 26.63 12.28
N SER A 442 -16.28 27.58 12.15
CA SER A 442 -16.62 29.01 12.09
C SER A 442 -15.40 29.83 11.67
N VAL A 443 -15.02 29.77 10.39
CA VAL A 443 -14.35 30.91 9.78
C VAL A 443 -15.37 31.50 8.82
N PHE A 444 -15.86 32.67 9.21
CA PHE A 444 -16.55 33.63 8.37
C PHE A 444 -15.84 33.71 7.00
N MET A 445 -16.47 33.16 5.96
CA MET A 445 -16.21 33.59 4.59
C MET A 445 -16.99 34.89 4.39
N PRO A 446 -16.35 36.02 4.04
CA PRO A 446 -17.11 37.16 3.56
C PRO A 446 -17.82 36.75 2.27
N ASN A 447 -19.11 37.06 2.17
CA ASN A 447 -19.92 36.87 0.97
C ASN A 447 -19.20 37.45 -0.25
N VAL A 448 -18.62 36.59 -1.09
CA VAL A 448 -18.27 36.95 -2.46
C VAL A 448 -19.52 36.69 -3.29
N ASN A 449 -20.26 37.77 -3.51
CA ASN A 449 -21.42 37.79 -4.40
C ASN A 449 -20.96 37.43 -5.82
N VAL A 450 -21.60 36.43 -6.43
CA VAL A 450 -21.38 36.02 -7.82
C VAL A 450 -22.12 36.98 -8.75
N GLY A 451 -21.73 38.26 -8.71
CA GLY A 451 -22.35 39.36 -9.48
C GLY A 451 -21.37 40.26 -10.25
N ASP A 452 -20.06 40.12 -10.05
CA ASP A 452 -19.06 41.07 -10.59
C ASP A 452 -18.01 40.41 -11.54
N ILE A 453 -18.39 39.38 -12.31
CA ILE A 453 -17.49 38.76 -13.31
C ILE A 453 -17.94 38.99 -14.78
N GLU A 454 -18.95 39.83 -15.03
CA GLU A 454 -19.38 40.19 -16.40
C GLU A 454 -19.26 41.68 -16.76
N SER A 455 -18.26 42.40 -16.24
CA SER A 455 -18.01 43.79 -16.66
C SER A 455 -16.54 44.17 -16.92
N ALA A 456 -15.67 43.18 -17.20
CA ALA A 456 -14.28 43.42 -17.60
C ALA A 456 -13.98 43.05 -19.07
N ALA A 457 -15.00 43.02 -19.93
CA ALA A 457 -14.85 42.85 -21.37
C ALA A 457 -15.68 43.90 -22.11
N GLY A 458 -15.07 45.07 -22.33
CA GLY A 458 -15.50 46.02 -23.37
C GLY A 458 -15.90 47.39 -22.86
N ARG A 459 -14.98 48.36 -22.95
CA ARG A 459 -15.10 49.57 -23.79
C ARG A 459 -13.86 50.48 -23.66
N PRO A 460 -13.60 51.32 -24.67
CA PRO A 460 -12.28 51.87 -24.98
C PRO A 460 -11.95 53.15 -24.20
N MET A 461 -10.67 53.54 -24.30
CA MET A 461 -10.09 54.82 -23.88
C MET A 461 -11.03 56.02 -24.03
N ASP A 462 -11.02 56.91 -23.04
CA ASP A 462 -11.05 58.35 -23.27
C ASP A 462 -10.21 59.09 -22.21
N MET A 463 -9.48 60.09 -22.72
CA MET A 463 -8.52 60.96 -22.04
C MET A 463 -9.21 62.09 -21.26
N VAL A 464 -8.38 62.95 -20.64
CA VAL A 464 -8.63 64.35 -20.21
C VAL A 464 -9.21 64.46 -18.79
N ASP A 465 -8.67 65.20 -17.82
CA ASP A 465 -7.57 66.16 -17.67
C ASP A 465 -6.96 65.97 -16.25
#